data_AF-A0AAV6YW99-F1
#
_entry.id   AF-A0AAV6YW99-F1
#
_cell.length_a   1.000
_cell.length_b   1.000
_cell.length_c   1.000
_cell.angle_alpha   90.00
_cell.angle_beta   90.00
_cell.angle_gamma   90.00
#
_symmetry.space_group_name_H-M   'P 1'
#
loop_
_entity.id
_entity.type
_entity.pdbx_description
1 polymer ?
#
loop_
_entity_poly.entity_id
_entity_poly.type
_entity_poly.pdbx_seq_one_letter_code
_entity_poly.pdbx_strand_id
1 'polypeptide(L)'
;MKPSSMTMTGSSPAQYTKEQAGESVKVAIEVGYRHIDGAAMYGNEVQVGEAIRSKIKDGTVTREDVFYTGKLWNNNQAPERVRIGLEQSLRDLQLDYLDLFLIHTPMEFQV
;
A
#
# COMPACT_ATOMS: atom_id res chain seq x y z
N MET A 1 6.55 2.13 -24.31
CA MET A 1 7.11 3.11 -23.35
C MET A 1 7.20 2.38 -22.02
N LYS A 2 8.40 2.12 -21.48
CA LYS A 2 8.51 1.46 -20.17
C LYS A 2 7.99 2.44 -19.11
N PRO A 3 7.02 2.07 -18.25
CA PRO A 3 6.60 2.95 -17.17
C PRO A 3 7.81 3.20 -16.27
N SER A 4 8.15 4.47 -16.07
CA SER A 4 9.18 4.91 -15.13
C SER A 4 8.78 4.45 -13.73
N SER A 5 9.53 3.52 -13.15
CA SER A 5 9.35 3.13 -11.75
C SER A 5 9.87 4.27 -10.86
N MET A 6 8.97 5.11 -10.37
CA MET A 6 9.28 6.02 -9.27
C MET A 6 8.31 5.70 -8.12
N THR A 7 8.90 5.39 -6.98
CA THR A 7 8.22 4.91 -5.78
C THR A 7 7.60 6.08 -5.03
N MET A 8 6.28 6.15 -4.93
CA MET A 8 5.65 7.01 -3.92
C MET A 8 5.68 6.29 -2.59
N THR A 9 6.58 6.70 -1.70
CA THR A 9 6.57 6.27 -0.31
C THR A 9 5.35 6.87 0.37
N GLY A 10 4.43 6.02 0.85
CA GLY A 10 3.44 6.45 1.84
C GLY A 10 4.16 7.12 3.00
N SER A 11 4.01 8.43 3.11
CA SER A 11 4.70 9.25 4.10
C SER A 11 4.37 8.81 5.53
N SER A 12 5.31 8.99 6.45
CA SER A 12 5.09 8.83 7.89
C SER A 12 3.84 9.58 8.36
N PRO A 13 3.02 9.03 9.28
CA PRO A 13 1.77 9.64 9.76
C PRO A 13 1.93 11.08 10.29
N ALA A 14 3.15 11.48 10.65
CA ALA A 14 3.44 12.80 11.20
C ALA A 14 3.41 13.95 10.18
N GLN A 15 3.47 13.66 8.86
CA GLN A 15 3.65 14.69 7.84
C GLN A 15 2.40 15.00 7.01
N TYR A 16 1.51 14.01 6.80
CA TYR A 16 0.34 14.16 5.95
C TYR A 16 -0.86 13.40 6.54
N THR A 17 -2.07 13.91 6.30
CA THR A 17 -3.29 13.22 6.71
C THR A 17 -3.54 11.98 5.86
N LYS A 18 -4.38 11.07 6.35
CA LYS A 18 -4.74 9.86 5.61
C LYS A 18 -5.46 10.19 4.30
N GLU A 19 -6.28 11.23 4.30
CA GLU A 19 -7.00 11.74 3.14
C GLU A 19 -6.03 12.28 2.09
N GLN A 20 -5.00 13.03 2.51
CA GLN A 20 -3.95 13.51 1.61
C GLN A 20 -3.19 12.35 0.96
N ALA A 21 -2.95 11.25 1.69
CA ALA A 21 -2.32 10.06 1.12
C ALA A 21 -3.19 9.43 0.02
N GLY A 22 -4.50 9.30 0.24
CA GLY A 22 -5.45 8.79 -0.77
C GLY A 22 -5.51 9.68 -2.01
N GLU A 23 -5.63 10.99 -1.84
CA GLU A 23 -5.64 11.93 -2.98
C GLU A 23 -4.32 11.93 -3.75
N SER A 24 -3.18 11.82 -3.06
CA SER A 24 -1.88 11.71 -3.71
C SER A 24 -1.80 10.46 -4.59
N VAL A 25 -2.34 9.33 -4.15
CA VAL A 25 -2.39 8.09 -4.94
C VAL A 25 -3.26 8.26 -6.20
N LYS A 26 -4.40 8.93 -6.10
CA LYS A 26 -5.24 9.22 -7.28
C LYS A 26 -4.48 10.04 -8.32
N VAL A 27 -3.86 11.14 -7.89
CA VAL A 27 -3.06 12.02 -8.76
C VAL A 27 -1.89 11.25 -9.36
N ALA A 28 -1.20 10.42 -8.58
CA ALA A 28 -0.09 9.61 -9.07
C ALA A 28 -0.56 8.66 -10.20
N ILE A 29 -1.68 7.97 -10.02
CA ILE A 29 -2.23 7.09 -11.06
C ILE A 29 -2.61 7.89 -12.31
N GLU A 30 -3.23 9.06 -12.16
CA GLU A 30 -3.61 9.96 -13.27
C GLU A 30 -2.39 10.41 -14.09
N VAL A 31 -1.28 10.75 -13.42
CA VAL A 31 -0.05 11.19 -14.10
C VAL A 31 0.84 10.03 -14.56
N GLY A 32 0.37 8.78 -14.44
CA GLY A 32 0.99 7.61 -15.05
C GLY A 32 1.77 6.69 -14.11
N TYR A 33 1.78 6.93 -12.80
CA TYR A 33 2.40 6.00 -11.85
C TYR A 33 1.61 4.72 -11.76
N ARG A 34 2.36 3.62 -11.65
CA ARG A 34 1.82 2.27 -11.53
C ARG A 34 2.35 1.52 -10.31
N HIS A 35 3.44 2.00 -9.69
CA HIS A 35 3.98 1.41 -8.47
C HIS A 35 3.63 2.28 -7.26
N ILE A 36 2.92 1.70 -6.31
CA ILE A 36 2.55 2.31 -5.03
C ILE A 36 3.27 1.56 -3.91
N ASP A 37 4.01 2.28 -3.07
CA ASP A 37 4.71 1.72 -1.92
C ASP A 37 4.03 2.11 -0.61
N GLY A 38 3.39 1.12 0.01
CA GLY A 38 2.68 1.24 1.27
C GLY A 38 3.32 0.43 2.39
N ALA A 39 2.74 0.52 3.57
CA ALA A 39 3.08 -0.27 4.75
C ALA A 39 1.96 -0.17 5.78
N ALA A 40 1.71 -1.26 6.52
CA ALA A 40 0.76 -1.25 7.63
C ALA A 40 1.05 -0.16 8.66
N MET A 41 2.33 0.13 8.91
CA MET A 41 2.78 1.19 9.84
C MET A 41 2.27 2.59 9.46
N TYR A 42 2.05 2.87 8.18
CA TYR A 42 1.63 4.20 7.73
C TYR A 42 0.17 4.50 8.09
N GLY A 43 -0.62 3.47 8.41
CA GLY A 43 -1.98 3.63 8.94
C GLY A 43 -2.97 4.25 7.95
N ASN A 44 -2.68 4.24 6.65
CA ASN A 44 -3.44 4.85 5.57
C ASN A 44 -3.85 3.86 4.46
N GLU A 45 -3.69 2.55 4.69
CA GLU A 45 -4.00 1.50 3.71
C GLU A 45 -5.47 1.53 3.25
N VAL A 46 -6.41 1.93 4.12
CA VAL A 46 -7.82 2.14 3.75
C VAL A 46 -7.98 3.21 2.67
N GLN A 47 -7.40 4.39 2.87
CA GLN A 47 -7.50 5.52 1.93
C GLN A 47 -6.76 5.23 0.63
N VAL A 48 -5.61 4.55 0.71
CA VAL A 48 -4.85 4.12 -0.47
C VAL A 48 -5.64 3.09 -1.29
N GLY A 49 -6.28 2.11 -0.63
CA GLY A 49 -7.14 1.14 -1.28
C GLY A 49 -8.34 1.80 -1.98
N GLU A 50 -9.02 2.72 -1.29
CA GLU A 50 -10.14 3.50 -1.86
C GLU A 50 -9.71 4.26 -3.12
N ALA A 51 -8.53 4.90 -3.08
CA ALA A 51 -7.96 5.59 -4.22
C ALA A 51 -7.72 4.65 -5.41
N ILE A 52 -7.05 3.51 -5.20
CA ILE A 52 -6.80 2.50 -6.24
C ILE A 52 -8.13 2.02 -6.84
N ARG A 53 -9.08 1.59 -6.01
CA ARG A 53 -10.39 1.08 -6.48
C ARG A 53 -11.18 2.15 -7.22
N SER A 54 -11.07 3.42 -6.83
CA SER A 54 -11.72 4.52 -7.57
C SER A 54 -11.17 4.66 -8.99
N LYS A 55 -9.85 4.50 -9.17
CA LYS A 55 -9.16 4.54 -10.46
C LYS A 55 -9.31 3.29 -11.31
N ILE A 56 -9.64 2.17 -10.67
CA ILE A 56 -10.12 0.98 -11.37
C ILE A 56 -11.55 1.21 -11.87
N LYS A 57 -12.43 1.75 -11.01
CA LYS A 57 -13.84 1.99 -11.32
C LYS A 57 -14.04 3.00 -12.44
N ASP A 58 -13.22 4.05 -12.52
CA ASP A 58 -13.28 5.06 -13.59
C ASP A 58 -12.56 4.63 -14.89
N GLY A 59 -11.92 3.46 -14.89
CA GLY A 59 -11.24 2.88 -16.05
C GLY A 59 -9.85 3.46 -16.33
N THR A 60 -9.27 4.26 -15.43
CA THR A 60 -7.91 4.80 -15.59
C THR A 60 -6.85 3.70 -15.60
N VAL A 61 -7.05 2.65 -14.78
CA VAL A 61 -6.17 1.49 -14.66
C VAL A 61 -6.98 0.22 -14.41
N THR A 62 -6.40 -0.94 -14.70
CA THR A 62 -6.87 -2.24 -14.20
C THR A 62 -6.15 -2.59 -12.88
N ARG A 63 -6.58 -3.65 -12.18
CA ARG A 63 -5.86 -4.09 -10.97
C ARG A 63 -4.43 -4.50 -11.34
N GLU A 64 -4.26 -5.17 -12.47
CA GLU A 64 -3.01 -5.72 -12.96
C GLU A 64 -2.02 -4.64 -13.41
N ASP A 65 -2.51 -3.44 -13.73
CA ASP A 65 -1.67 -2.27 -14.02
C ASP A 65 -1.01 -1.70 -12.76
N VAL A 66 -1.53 -1.98 -11.56
CA VAL A 66 -1.03 -1.42 -10.29
C VAL A 66 -0.13 -2.42 -9.60
N PHE A 67 1.14 -2.07 -9.39
CA PHE A 67 2.07 -2.80 -8.55
C PHE A 67 2.02 -2.25 -7.12
N TYR A 68 1.43 -2.99 -6.19
CA TYR A 68 1.36 -2.59 -4.78
C TYR A 68 2.41 -3.32 -3.93
N THR A 69 3.27 -2.54 -3.27
CA THR A 69 4.19 -3.05 -2.24
C THR A 69 3.63 -2.80 -0.85
N GLY A 70 3.45 -3.86 -0.06
CA GLY A 70 3.13 -3.79 1.36
C GLY A 70 4.32 -4.19 2.24
N LYS A 71 4.28 -3.80 3.52
CA LYS A 71 5.33 -4.14 4.50
C LYS A 71 4.75 -4.63 5.81
N LEU A 72 5.20 -5.81 6.24
CA LEU A 72 4.88 -6.43 7.52
C LEU A 72 5.51 -5.63 8.66
N TRP A 73 4.67 -5.12 9.56
CA TRP A 73 5.16 -4.37 10.73
C TRP A 73 5.70 -5.29 11.83
N ASN A 74 6.53 -4.70 12.70
CA ASN A 74 7.35 -5.37 13.71
C ASN A 74 6.55 -6.20 14.74
N ASN A 75 5.27 -5.89 14.95
CA ASN A 75 4.38 -6.64 15.85
C ASN A 75 3.81 -7.95 15.26
N ASN A 76 4.09 -8.25 13.99
CA ASN A 76 3.57 -9.42 13.29
C ASN A 76 4.68 -10.28 12.66
N GLN A 77 5.95 -10.10 13.06
CA GLN A 77 7.08 -10.86 12.51
C GLN A 77 7.17 -12.31 13.02
N ALA A 78 6.56 -12.62 14.16
CA ALA A 78 6.39 -14.00 14.62
C ALA A 78 5.69 -14.84 13.51
N PRO A 79 6.18 -16.04 13.17
CA PRO A 79 5.70 -16.82 12.02
C PRO A 79 4.17 -17.01 11.97
N GLU A 80 3.55 -17.25 13.12
CA GLU A 80 2.11 -17.44 13.28
C GLU A 80 1.29 -16.14 13.08
N ARG A 81 1.92 -14.98 13.20
CA ARG A 81 1.30 -13.65 13.04
C ARG A 81 1.47 -13.07 11.65
N VAL A 82 2.40 -13.58 10.84
CA VAL A 82 2.68 -13.07 9.48
C VAL A 82 1.40 -13.03 8.63
N ARG A 83 0.63 -14.13 8.65
CA ARG A 83 -0.64 -14.21 7.92
C ARG A 83 -1.64 -13.15 8.40
N ILE A 84 -1.73 -12.94 9.71
CA ILE A 84 -2.63 -11.94 10.30
C ILE A 84 -2.27 -10.54 9.79
N GLY A 85 -0.97 -10.22 9.74
CA GLY A 85 -0.47 -8.95 9.22
C GLY A 85 -0.80 -8.74 7.73
N LEU A 86 -0.54 -9.76 6.89
CA LEU A 86 -0.87 -9.69 5.46
C LEU A 86 -2.38 -9.55 5.22
N GLU A 87 -3.20 -10.37 5.88
CA GLU A 87 -4.65 -10.34 5.72
C GLU A 87 -5.24 -9.01 6.22
N GLN A 88 -4.63 -8.37 7.22
CA GLN A 88 -5.04 -7.04 7.65
C GLN A 88 -4.82 -6.01 6.53
N SER A 89 -3.63 -5.98 5.93
CA SER A 89 -3.36 -5.07 4.81
C SER A 89 -4.27 -5.34 3.61
N LEU A 90 -4.52 -6.60 3.25
CA LEU A 90 -5.46 -6.95 2.18
C LEU A 90 -6.89 -6.48 2.48
N ARG A 91 -7.36 -6.63 3.73
CA ARG A 91 -8.68 -6.14 4.16
C ARG A 91 -8.77 -4.62 4.07
N ASP A 92 -7.76 -3.91 4.58
CA ASP A 92 -7.76 -2.45 4.60
C ASP A 92 -7.69 -1.88 3.18
N LEU A 93 -6.84 -2.46 2.32
CA LEU A 93 -6.73 -2.10 0.90
C LEU A 93 -7.94 -2.55 0.06
N GLN A 94 -8.73 -3.50 0.56
CA GLN A 94 -9.71 -4.28 -0.20
C GLN A 94 -9.14 -4.79 -1.54
N LEU A 95 -8.01 -5.50 -1.46
CA LEU A 95 -7.35 -6.15 -2.59
C LEU A 95 -7.26 -7.65 -2.32
N ASP A 96 -7.26 -8.46 -3.38
CA ASP A 96 -7.13 -9.92 -3.27
C ASP A 96 -5.66 -10.36 -3.12
N TYR A 97 -4.71 -9.55 -3.58
CA TYR A 97 -3.28 -9.83 -3.51
C TYR A 97 -2.44 -8.55 -3.45
N LEU A 98 -1.20 -8.69 -2.94
CA LEU A 98 -0.13 -7.69 -3.03
C LEU A 98 0.94 -8.20 -4.00
N ASP A 99 1.54 -7.30 -4.77
CA ASP A 99 2.57 -7.64 -5.76
C ASP A 99 3.94 -7.89 -5.10
N LEU A 100 4.18 -7.22 -3.97
CA LEU A 100 5.37 -7.41 -3.14
C LEU A 100 5.01 -7.24 -1.66
N PHE A 101 5.51 -8.13 -0.80
CA PHE A 101 5.35 -8.03 0.65
C PHE A 101 6.70 -8.18 1.34
N LEU A 102 7.14 -7.15 2.06
CA LEU A 102 8.46 -7.07 2.69
C LEU A 102 8.37 -7.16 4.22
N ILE A 103 9.43 -7.65 4.85
CA ILE A 103 9.67 -7.38 6.27
C ILE A 103 10.09 -5.91 6.38
N HIS A 104 9.33 -5.08 7.12
CA HIS A 104 9.56 -3.63 7.14
C HIS A 104 10.92 -3.28 7.76
N THR A 105 11.26 -3.90 8.89
CA THR A 105 12.56 -3.73 9.55
C THR A 105 13.00 -5.08 10.15
N PRO A 106 14.30 -5.35 10.32
CA PRO A 106 14.77 -6.59 10.94
C PRO A 106 14.65 -6.54 12.47
N MET A 107 13.49 -6.15 13.01
CA MET A 107 13.20 -6.08 14.43
C MET A 107 11.81 -6.63 14.74
N GLU A 108 11.74 -7.56 15.68
CA GLU A 108 10.49 -8.09 16.22
C GLU A 108 10.14 -7.38 17.54
N PHE A 109 8.93 -6.84 17.63
CA PHE A 109 8.40 -6.38 18.92
C PHE A 109 7.76 -7.57 19.62
N GLN A 110 8.24 -7.88 20.83
CA GLN A 110 7.57 -8.81 21.70
C GLN A 110 6.30 -8.13 22.24
N VAL A 111 5.15 -8.49 21.68
CA VAL A 111 3.81 -8.04 22.11
C VAL A 111 3.15 -9.10 22.97
#